data_AF-A0A0S8Z888-F1
#
_entry.id   AF-A0A0S8Z888-F1
#
_cell.length_a   1.000
_cell.length_b   1.000
_cell.length_c   1.000
_cell.angle_alpha   90.00
_cell.angle_beta   90.00
_cell.angle_gamma   90.00
#
_symmetry.space_group_name_H-M   'P 1'
#
loop_
_entity.id
_entity.type
_entity.pdbx_description
1 polymer ?
#
loop_
_entity_poly.entity_id
_entity_poly.type
_entity_poly.pdbx_seq_one_letter_code
_entity_poly.pdbx_strand_id
1 'polypeptide(L)' 'MAKEPESEYLNQQKKTVRHAQTLEHAVNVFGSQQLAEDWLKKPCKYLDDQIPLELIGNLHGFQKVENYLNRIEHGVYQ' A
#
# COMPACT_ATOMS: atom_id res chain seq x y z
N MET A 1 23.53 8.67 27.11
CA MET A 1 22.09 8.72 27.46
C MET A 1 21.31 9.14 26.23
N ALA A 2 20.41 8.25 25.77
CA ALA A 2 19.25 8.42 24.91
C ALA A 2 19.37 9.28 23.62
N LYS A 3 19.60 8.63 22.47
CA LYS A 3 19.26 9.16 21.15
C LYS A 3 18.54 8.08 20.33
N GLU A 4 17.41 7.56 20.81
CA GLU A 4 16.71 6.45 20.12
C GLU A 4 15.16 6.57 19.98
N PRO A 5 14.45 7.71 20.18
CA PRO A 5 13.04 7.80 19.80
C PRO A 5 12.79 8.36 18.39
N GLU A 6 13.74 9.08 17.79
CA GLU A 6 13.53 9.82 16.53
C GLU A 6 13.47 8.91 15.29
N SER A 7 14.25 7.83 15.25
CA SER A 7 14.25 6.85 14.15
C SER A 7 12.96 6.02 14.11
N GLU A 8 12.45 5.61 15.27
CA GLU A 8 11.19 4.85 15.40
C GLU A 8 10.00 5.70 14.94
N TYR A 9 9.94 6.96 15.39
CA TYR A 9 8.89 7.89 15.00
C TYR A 9 8.88 8.14 13.49
N LEU A 10 10.06 8.38 12.91
CA LEU A 10 10.20 8.60 11.47
C LEU A 10 9.79 7.36 10.66
N ASN A 11 10.07 6.16 11.17
CA ASN A 11 9.65 4.92 10.53
C ASN A 11 8.13 4.72 10.59
N GLN A 12 7.51 5.04 11.73
CA GLN A 12 6.06 4.99 11.93
C GLN A 12 5.35 5.97 11.01
N GLN A 13 5.83 7.22 10.94
CA GLN A 13 5.30 8.24 10.03
C GLN A 13 5.39 7.80 8.57
N LYS A 14 6.53 7.26 8.16
CA LYS A 14 6.73 6.75 6.79
C LYS A 14 5.76 5.62 6.44
N LYS A 15 5.46 4.72 7.39
CA LYS A 15 4.44 3.66 7.20
C LYS A 15 3.05 4.26 7.03
N THR A 16 2.65 5.19 7.89
CA THR A 16 1.34 5.85 7.81
C THR A 16 1.15 6.60 6.50
N VAL A 17 2.19 7.32 6.06
CA VAL A 17 2.16 8.05 4.78
C VAL A 17 1.98 7.08 3.62
N ARG A 18 2.77 6.00 3.55
CA ARG A 18 2.61 4.96 2.51
C ARG A 18 1.23 4.33 2.51
N HIS A 19 0.65 4.12 3.69
CA HIS A 19 -0.71 3.60 3.82
C HIS A 19 -1.75 4.55 3.22
N ALA A 20 -1.69 5.83 3.59
CA ALA A 20 -2.60 6.84 3.05
C ALA A 20 -2.47 6.95 1.52
N GLN A 21 -1.24 6.98 1.00
CA GLN A 21 -0.97 7.02 -0.44
C GLN A 21 -1.56 5.82 -1.18
N THR A 22 -1.32 4.61 -0.67
CA THR A 22 -1.83 3.37 -1.29
C THR A 22 -3.36 3.33 -1.27
N LEU A 23 -3.97 3.76 -0.16
CA LEU A 23 -5.42 3.80 -0.02
C LEU A 23 -6.04 4.77 -1.02
N GLU A 24 -5.50 5.98 -1.12
CA GLU A 24 -5.98 7.00 -2.06
C GLU A 24 -5.88 6.51 -3.52
N HIS A 25 -4.74 5.93 -3.90
CA HIS A 25 -4.54 5.36 -5.23
C HIS A 25 -5.52 4.20 -5.48
N ALA A 26 -5.69 3.30 -4.52
CA ALA A 26 -6.66 2.22 -4.62
C ALA A 26 -8.10 2.74 -4.73
N VAL A 27 -8.47 3.83 -4.03
CA VAL A 27 -9.80 4.46 -4.18
C VAL A 27 -9.98 4.98 -5.61
N ASN A 28 -8.95 5.61 -6.20
CA ASN A 28 -9.00 6.11 -7.57
C ASN A 28 -9.15 4.95 -8.58
N VAL A 29 -8.43 3.86 -8.38
CA VAL A 29 -8.44 2.67 -9.25
C VAL A 29 -9.76 1.90 -9.16
N PHE A 30 -10.23 1.61 -7.94
CA PHE A 30 -11.44 0.82 -7.70
C PHE A 30 -12.72 1.66 -7.71
N GLY A 31 -12.60 2.99 -7.67
CA GLY A 31 -13.72 3.94 -7.68
C GLY A 31 -14.50 4.03 -6.37
N SER A 32 -14.11 3.29 -5.32
CA SER A 32 -14.79 3.31 -4.01
C SER A 32 -13.83 3.03 -2.87
N GLN A 33 -13.93 3.84 -1.82
CA GLN A 33 -13.12 3.67 -0.61
C GLN A 33 -13.36 2.32 0.05
N GLN A 34 -14.61 1.84 0.11
CA GLN A 34 -14.91 0.53 0.72
C GLN A 34 -14.24 -0.62 -0.05
N LEU A 35 -14.20 -0.55 -1.38
CA LEU A 35 -13.54 -1.56 -2.22
C LEU A 35 -12.02 -1.52 -2.02
N ALA A 36 -11.43 -0.32 -1.96
CA ALA A 36 -10.01 -0.14 -1.70
C ALA A 36 -9.60 -0.68 -0.32
N GLU A 37 -10.37 -0.36 0.73
CA GLU A 37 -10.13 -0.85 2.08
C GLU A 37 -10.29 -2.37 2.20
N ASP A 38 -11.31 -2.93 1.55
CA ASP A 38 -11.53 -4.38 1.50
C ASP A 38 -10.40 -5.09 0.76
N TRP A 39 -9.95 -4.54 -0.37
CA TRP A 39 -8.81 -5.06 -1.13
C TRP A 39 -7.51 -5.00 -0.34
N LEU A 40 -7.22 -3.88 0.34
CA LEU A 40 -6.02 -3.73 1.18
C LEU A 40 -5.93 -4.77 2.30
N LYS A 41 -7.09 -5.17 2.85
CA LYS A 41 -7.20 -6.15 3.95
C LYS A 41 -7.25 -7.60 3.45
N LYS A 42 -7.44 -7.83 2.15
CA LYS A 42 -7.53 -9.17 1.56
C LYS A 42 -6.22 -9.57 0.89
N PRO A 43 -5.83 -10.85 0.98
CA PRO A 43 -4.71 -11.36 0.22
C PRO A 43 -5.00 -11.22 -1.27
N CYS A 44 -4.04 -10.66 -2.02
CA CYS A 44 -4.17 -10.50 -3.45
C CYS A 44 -3.30 -11.52 -4.17
N LYS A 45 -3.93 -12.39 -4.98
CA LYS A 45 -3.22 -13.42 -5.76
C LYS A 45 -2.11 -12.84 -6.65
N TYR A 46 -2.31 -11.63 -7.18
CA TYR A 46 -1.32 -10.95 -8.02
C TYR A 46 -0.12 -10.40 -7.24
N LEU A 47 -0.21 -10.36 -5.91
CA LEU A 47 0.85 -9.96 -4.99
C LEU A 47 1.41 -11.16 -4.22
N ASP A 48 1.49 -12.32 -4.86
CA ASP A 48 1.96 -13.58 -4.25
C ASP A 48 1.06 -14.05 -3.08
N ASP A 49 -0.26 -13.85 -3.18
CA ASP A 49 -1.24 -14.12 -2.11
C ASP A 49 -0.95 -13.38 -0.79
N GLN A 50 -0.17 -12.29 -0.86
CA GLN A 50 0.12 -11.45 0.29
C GLN A 50 -0.92 -10.34 0.45
N ILE A 51 -1.07 -9.89 1.69
CA ILE A 51 -1.96 -8.80 2.06
C ILE A 51 -1.26 -7.47 1.70
N PRO A 52 -1.88 -6.61 0.85
CA PRO A 52 -1.31 -5.33 0.47
C PRO A 52 -0.94 -4.46 1.68
N LEU A 53 -1.80 -4.46 2.71
CA LEU A 53 -1.58 -3.74 3.96
C LEU A 53 -0.27 -4.12 4.68
N GLU A 54 0.10 -5.40 4.65
CA GLU A 54 1.35 -5.87 5.25
C GLU A 54 2.56 -5.52 4.35
N LEU A 55 2.37 -5.59 3.03
CA LEU A 55 3.40 -5.28 2.03
C LEU A 55 3.86 -3.83 2.09
N ILE A 56 2.94 -2.86 2.22
CA ILE A 56 3.26 -1.43 2.26
C ILE A 56 4.05 -1.01 3.51
N GLY A 57 4.13 -1.89 4.52
CA GLY A 57 5.03 -1.75 5.65
C GLY A 57 6.50 -1.68 5.25
N ASN A 58 6.85 -2.30 4.10
CA ASN A 58 8.17 -2.31 3.51
C ASN A 58 8.20 -1.52 2.19
N LEU A 59 9.35 -0.91 1.88
CA LEU A 59 9.49 -0.10 0.66
C LEU A 59 9.27 -0.93 -0.62
N HIS A 60 9.83 -2.14 -0.69
CA HIS A 60 9.63 -3.04 -1.82
C HIS A 60 8.17 -3.50 -1.98
N GLY A 61 7.49 -3.81 -0.88
CA GLY A 61 6.09 -4.22 -0.94
C GLY A 61 5.19 -3.08 -1.39
N PHE A 62 5.44 -1.86 -0.88
CA PHE A 62 4.76 -0.65 -1.36
C PHE A 62 4.92 -0.46 -2.87
N GLN A 63 6.14 -0.55 -3.41
CA GLN A 63 6.36 -0.42 -4.86
C GLN A 63 5.64 -1.51 -5.67
N LYS A 64 5.58 -2.76 -5.19
CA LYS A 64 4.80 -3.84 -5.84
C LYS A 64 3.31 -3.48 -5.91
N VAL A 65 2.76 -2.99 -4.80
CA VAL A 65 1.33 -2.64 -4.65
C VAL A 65 0.99 -1.46 -5.55
N GLU A 66 1.79 -0.38 -5.51
CA GLU A 66 1.62 0.79 -6.38
C GLU A 66 1.70 0.43 -7.86
N ASN A 67 2.69 -0.40 -8.25
CA ASN A 67 2.80 -0.84 -9.65
C ASN A 67 1.60 -1.68 -10.09
N TYR A 68 1.04 -2.49 -9.19
CA TYR A 68 -0.18 -3.25 -9.47
C TYR A 68 -1.39 -2.33 -9.67
N LEU A 69 -1.59 -1.36 -8.78
CA LEU A 69 -2.66 -0.35 -8.89
C LEU A 69 -2.52 0.46 -10.19
N ASN A 70 -1.31 0.93 -10.50
CA ASN A 70 -1.03 1.68 -11.72
C ASN A 70 -1.37 0.86 -12.99
N ARG A 71 -1.10 -0.45 -12.99
CA ARG A 71 -1.48 -1.33 -14.11
C ARG A 71 -2.99 -1.44 -14.29
N ILE A 72 -3.75 -1.43 -13.20
CA ILE A 72 -5.22 -1.42 -13.25
C ILE A 72 -5.73 -0.05 -13.72
N GLU A 73 -5.19 1.05 -13.18
CA GLU A 73 -5.58 2.42 -13.53
C GLU A 73 -5.39 2.70 -15.02
N HIS A 74 -4.22 2.34 -15.56
CA HIS A 74 -3.91 2.52 -16.97
C HIS A 74 -4.65 1.53 -17.89
N GLY A 75 -5.49 0.65 -17.34
CA GLY A 75 -6.31 -0.28 -18.12
C GLY A 75 -5.50 -1.27 -18.96
N VAL A 76 -4.26 -1.58 -18.55
CA VAL A 76 -3.40 -2.55 -19.26
C VAL A 76 -3.83 -3.98 -18.90
N TYR A 77 -5.06 -4.31 -19.28
CA TYR A 77 -5.47 -5.67 -19.61
C TYR A 77 -5.48 -5.74 -21.14
N GLN A 78 -4.33 -6.10 -21.73
CA GLN A 78 -4.29 -6.64 -23.09
C GLN A 78 -4.51 -8.15 -23.04
#